data_AF-A0AA88HQ57-F1
#
_entry.id   AF-A0AA88HQ57-F1
#
_cell.length_a   1.000
_cell.length_b   1.000
_cell.length_c   1.000
_cell.angle_alpha   90.00
_cell.angle_beta   90.00
_cell.angle_gamma   90.00
#
_symmetry.space_group_name_H-M   'P 1'
#
loop_
_entity.id
_entity.type
_entity.pdbx_description
1 polymer ?
#
loop_
_entity_poly.entity_id
_entity_poly.type
_entity_poly.pdbx_seq_one_letter_code
_entity_poly.pdbx_strand_id
1 'polypeptide(L)'
;ASGRELSFMLLFGILICYLNTFILLAKPSTLTCSLQRVGIGIGFSLTYAALFTKTNRISRIFNAASTSAKRPEFISPKSQVAITCSLVAVQVAIIGMWMLVETPGTRYHHPSRSEVILKCKLEDSTFLVSQ
;
A
#
# COMPACT_ATOMS: atom_id res chain seq x y z
N ALA A 1 3.28 3.90 25.94
CA ALA A 1 2.61 2.91 25.06
C ALA A 1 2.52 3.42 23.60
N SER A 2 3.66 3.56 22.89
CA SER A 2 3.73 4.14 21.53
C SER A 2 3.37 3.17 20.40
N GLY A 3 3.35 1.85 20.67
CA GLY A 3 3.16 0.83 19.63
C GLY A 3 1.71 0.62 19.18
N ARG A 4 0.72 1.17 19.89
CA ARG A 4 -0.70 0.86 19.65
C ARG A 4 -1.21 1.49 18.34
N GLU A 5 -0.85 2.74 18.07
CA GLU A 5 -1.27 3.47 16.86
C GLU A 5 -0.70 2.82 15.58
N LEU A 6 0.58 2.47 15.59
CA LEU A 6 1.22 1.74 14.49
C LEU A 6 0.59 0.36 14.26
N SER A 7 0.27 -0.37 15.33
CA SER A 7 -0.42 -1.66 15.19
C SER A 7 -1.82 -1.50 14.59
N PHE A 8 -2.56 -0.45 14.94
CA PHE A 8 -3.85 -0.15 14.29
C PHE A 8 -3.68 0.16 12.80
N MET A 9 -2.67 0.96 12.42
CA MET A 9 -2.38 1.22 11.01
C MET A 9 -2.02 -0.05 10.25
N LEU A 10 -1.22 -0.93 10.84
CA LEU A 10 -0.83 -2.20 10.24
C LEU A 10 -2.05 -3.13 10.06
N LEU A 11 -2.89 -3.26 11.08
CA LEU A 11 -4.14 -4.03 10.98
C LEU A 11 -5.10 -3.44 9.94
N PHE A 12 -5.17 -2.12 9.83
CA PHE A 12 -5.97 -1.45 8.82
C PHE A 12 -5.44 -1.72 7.39
N GLY A 13 -4.12 -1.70 7.19
CA GLY A 13 -3.50 -2.09 5.92
C GLY A 13 -3.80 -3.54 5.54
N ILE A 14 -3.67 -4.45 6.51
CA ILE A 14 -4.03 -5.86 6.32
C ILE A 14 -5.51 -6.02 5.96
N LEU A 15 -6.41 -5.29 6.63
CA LEU A 15 -7.84 -5.31 6.33
C LEU A 15 -8.11 -4.85 4.89
N ILE A 16 -7.46 -3.78 4.43
CA ILE A 16 -7.56 -3.30 3.05
C ILE A 16 -7.05 -4.36 2.06
N CYS A 17 -5.96 -5.06 2.38
CA CYS A 17 -5.46 -6.16 1.56
C CYS A 17 -6.48 -7.29 1.46
N TYR A 18 -7.11 -7.68 2.57
CA TYR A 18 -8.17 -8.71 2.56
C TYR A 18 -9.39 -8.27 1.76
N LEU A 19 -9.83 -7.01 1.89
CA LEU A 19 -10.94 -6.46 1.11
C LEU A 19 -10.62 -6.43 -0.39
N ASN A 20 -9.37 -6.16 -0.78
CA ASN A 20 -8.95 -6.24 -2.18
C ASN A 20 -9.11 -7.62 -2.79
N THR A 21 -8.89 -8.69 -2.00
CA THR A 21 -9.12 -10.06 -2.48
C THR A 21 -10.57 -10.27 -2.92
N PHE A 22 -11.54 -9.69 -2.22
CA PHE A 22 -12.94 -9.75 -2.63
C PHE A 22 -13.22 -8.93 -3.88
N ILE A 23 -12.59 -7.76 -4.03
CA ILE A 23 -12.69 -6.91 -5.23
C ILE A 23 -12.10 -7.62 -6.45
N LEU A 24 -11.01 -8.37 -6.26
CA LEU A 24 -10.36 -9.17 -7.30
C LEU A 24 -11.24 -10.33 -7.78
N LEU A 25 -12.06 -10.91 -6.90
CA LEU A 25 -13.06 -11.93 -7.24
C LEU A 25 -14.33 -11.34 -7.90
N ALA A 26 -14.61 -10.06 -7.69
CA ALA A 26 -15.80 -9.43 -8.22
C ALA A 26 -15.72 -9.25 -9.75
N LYS A 27 -16.88 -9.12 -10.40
CA LYS A 27 -16.94 -8.96 -11.86
C LYS A 27 -16.14 -7.69 -12.27
N PRO A 28 -15.20 -7.82 -13.23
CA PRO A 28 -14.37 -6.70 -13.65
C PRO A 28 -15.23 -5.63 -14.31
N SER A 29 -15.17 -4.43 -13.74
CA SER A 29 -15.81 -3.20 -14.22
C SER A 29 -14.81 -2.07 -14.06
N THR A 30 -14.97 -0.96 -14.78
CA THR A 30 -14.05 0.19 -14.71
C THR A 30 -13.81 0.65 -13.26
N LEU A 31 -14.87 0.63 -12.44
CA LEU A 31 -14.81 0.94 -11.02
C LEU A 31 -14.02 -0.11 -10.23
N THR A 32 -14.35 -1.39 -10.38
CA THR A 32 -13.66 -2.51 -9.71
C THR A 32 -12.17 -2.53 -10.03
N CYS A 33 -11.81 -2.30 -11.30
CA CYS A 33 -10.42 -2.22 -11.76
C CYS A 33 -9.65 -1.05 -11.14
N SER A 34 -10.30 0.11 -11.02
CA SER A 34 -9.71 1.28 -10.36
C SER A 34 -9.50 1.03 -8.87
N LEU A 35 -10.52 0.47 -8.20
CA LEU A 35 -10.49 0.13 -6.79
C LEU A 35 -9.43 -0.92 -6.48
N GLN A 36 -9.24 -1.91 -7.35
CA GLN A 36 -8.22 -2.92 -7.19
C GLN A 36 -6.80 -2.32 -7.30
N ARG A 37 -6.56 -1.45 -8.29
CA ARG A 37 -5.25 -0.79 -8.48
C ARG A 37 -4.89 0.09 -7.27
N VAL A 38 -5.84 0.92 -6.85
CA VAL A 38 -5.67 1.83 -5.70
C VAL A 38 -5.57 1.05 -4.39
N GLY A 39 -6.46 0.07 -4.20
CA GLY A 39 -6.55 -0.70 -2.97
C GLY A 39 -5.30 -1.52 -2.70
N ILE A 40 -4.76 -2.21 -3.71
CA ILE A 40 -3.51 -2.97 -3.59
C ILE A 40 -2.35 -2.02 -3.24
N GLY A 41 -2.23 -0.91 -3.95
CA GLY A 41 -1.17 0.07 -3.71
C GLY A 41 -1.21 0.69 -2.31
N ILE A 42 -2.39 1.06 -1.83
CA ILE A 42 -2.58 1.61 -0.47
C ILE A 42 -2.33 0.54 0.59
N GLY A 43 -2.84 -0.68 0.41
CA GLY A 43 -2.70 -1.77 1.37
C GLY A 43 -1.24 -2.16 1.61
N PHE A 44 -0.47 -2.33 0.52
CA PHE A 44 0.96 -2.60 0.62
C PHE A 44 1.72 -1.41 1.22
N SER A 45 1.47 -0.19 0.73
CA SER A 45 2.17 1.00 1.23
C SER A 45 1.96 1.22 2.73
N LEU A 46 0.73 1.08 3.22
CA LEU A 46 0.42 1.24 4.64
C LEU A 46 1.09 0.16 5.50
N THR A 47 1.08 -1.09 5.04
CA THR A 47 1.72 -2.21 5.74
C THR A 47 3.24 -2.03 5.80
N TYR A 48 3.88 -1.71 4.67
CA TYR A 48 5.32 -1.49 4.59
C TYR A 48 5.75 -0.23 5.37
N ALA A 49 5.02 0.87 5.28
CA ALA A 49 5.33 2.09 6.03
C ALA A 49 5.23 1.88 7.55
N ALA A 50 4.22 1.15 8.03
CA ALA A 50 4.06 0.81 9.43
C ALA A 50 5.19 -0.13 9.92
N LEU A 51 5.54 -1.15 9.14
CA LEU A 51 6.67 -2.05 9.43
C LEU A 51 7.99 -1.29 9.46
N PHE A 52 8.26 -0.47 8.44
CA PHE A 52 9.47 0.35 8.36
C PHE A 52 9.60 1.28 9.57
N THR A 53 8.53 1.97 9.95
CA THR A 53 8.52 2.87 11.11
C THR A 53 8.77 2.11 12.43
N LYS A 54 8.22 0.89 12.56
CA LYS A 54 8.45 0.02 13.72
C LYS A 54 9.91 -0.46 13.78
N THR A 55 10.47 -0.89 12.65
CA THR A 55 11.88 -1.33 12.53
C THR A 55 12.85 -0.18 12.78
N ASN A 56 12.59 1.01 12.21
CA ASN A 56 13.41 2.20 12.43
C ASN A 56 13.45 2.58 13.93
N ARG A 57 12.30 2.52 14.61
CA ARG A 57 12.25 2.72 16.07
C ARG A 57 13.12 1.70 16.82
N ILE A 58 13.06 0.41 16.46
CA ILE A 58 13.87 -0.63 17.11
C ILE A 58 15.36 -0.37 16.87
N SER A 59 15.76 -0.11 15.62
CA SER A 59 17.14 0.22 15.25
C SER A 59 17.68 1.40 16.06
N ARG A 60 16.89 2.46 16.24
CA ARG A 60 17.29 3.64 17.04
C ARG A 60 17.41 3.34 18.53
N ILE A 61 16.61 2.43 19.07
CA ILE A 61 16.74 1.97 20.47
C ILE A 61 18.06 1.22 20.65
N PHE A 62 18.39 0.28 19.75
CA PHE A 62 19.65 -0.46 19.82
C PHE A 62 20.87 0.45 19.59
N ASN A 63 20.79 1.39 18.66
CA ASN A 63 21.88 2.35 18.41
C ASN A 63 22.10 3.28 19.62
N ALA A 64 21.04 3.76 20.26
CA ALA A 64 21.14 4.54 21.50
C ALA A 64 21.74 3.69 22.64
N ALA A 65 21.32 2.43 22.79
CA ALA A 65 21.90 1.51 23.78
C ALA A 65 23.41 1.28 23.55
N SER A 66 23.89 1.33 22.31
CA SER A 66 25.32 1.17 21.96
C SER A 66 26.15 2.46 22.06
N THR A 67 25.55 3.65 21.97
CA THR A 67 26.29 4.93 21.86
C THR A 67 26.21 5.80 23.12
N SER A 68 25.05 5.87 23.82
CA SER A 68 24.90 6.66 25.06
C SER A 68 23.49 6.50 25.66
N ALA A 69 23.35 6.57 27.00
CA ALA A 69 22.06 6.52 27.72
C ALA A 69 21.11 7.72 27.50
N LYS A 70 21.28 8.49 26.42
CA LYS A 70 20.46 9.65 26.07
C LYS A 70 19.19 9.20 25.34
N ARG A 71 18.02 9.68 25.79
CA ARG A 71 16.73 9.35 25.14
C ARG A 71 16.78 9.75 23.66
N PRO A 72 16.53 8.83 22.71
CA PRO A 72 16.53 9.15 21.29
C PRO A 72 15.36 10.09 20.95
N GLU A 73 15.62 11.10 20.11
CA GLU A 73 14.61 12.05 19.58
C GLU A 73 13.59 11.30 18.67
N PHE A 74 12.48 11.84 18.18
CA PHE A 74 11.55 11.10 17.26
C PHE A 74 10.93 9.75 17.75
N ILE A 75 10.96 9.43 19.04
CA ILE A 75 10.25 8.25 19.61
C ILE A 75 8.76 8.52 19.84
N SER A 76 8.32 9.77 19.68
CA SER A 76 6.95 10.18 20.00
C SER A 76 5.93 9.52 19.05
N PRO A 77 4.85 8.91 19.59
CA PRO A 77 3.83 8.20 18.81
C PRO A 77 3.26 9.04 17.65
N LYS A 78 3.03 10.33 17.92
CA LYS A 78 2.53 11.30 16.93
C LYS A 78 3.47 11.48 15.74
N SER A 79 4.79 11.47 15.99
CA SER A 79 5.77 11.59 14.91
C SER A 79 5.82 10.33 14.05
N GLN A 80 5.61 9.15 14.65
CA GLN A 80 5.59 7.88 13.92
C GLN A 80 4.37 7.77 13.01
N VAL A 81 3.21 8.19 13.51
CA VAL A 81 1.97 8.31 12.74
C VAL A 81 2.15 9.30 11.61
N ALA A 82 2.73 10.49 11.87
CA ALA A 82 2.98 11.49 10.84
C ALA A 82 3.87 10.95 9.71
N ILE A 83 5.00 10.31 10.03
CA ILE A 83 5.90 9.71 9.02
C ILE A 83 5.16 8.65 8.18
N THR A 84 4.39 7.78 8.83
CA THR A 84 3.61 6.73 8.15
C THR A 84 2.59 7.36 7.19
N CYS A 85 1.84 8.37 7.66
CA CYS A 85 0.88 9.09 6.84
C CYS A 85 1.55 9.82 5.65
N SER A 86 2.71 10.44 5.86
CA SER A 86 3.45 11.12 4.78
C SER A 86 3.88 10.14 3.69
N LEU A 87 4.40 8.96 4.06
CA LEU A 87 4.78 7.92 3.11
C LEU A 87 3.58 7.42 2.30
N VAL A 88 2.44 7.19 2.96
CA VAL A 88 1.20 6.77 2.30
C VAL A 88 0.66 7.86 1.38
N ALA A 89 0.72 9.13 1.79
CA ALA A 89 0.27 10.26 0.97
C ALA A 89 1.07 10.39 -0.33
N VAL A 90 2.39 10.19 -0.28
CA VAL A 90 3.24 10.14 -1.48
C VAL A 90 2.80 9.02 -2.40
N GLN A 91 2.53 7.82 -1.87
CA GLN A 91 2.06 6.70 -2.69
C GLN A 91 0.71 7.00 -3.34
N VAL A 92 -0.23 7.57 -2.59
CA VAL A 92 -1.55 7.96 -3.12
C VAL A 92 -1.40 8.99 -4.23
N ALA A 93 -0.48 9.96 -4.10
CA ALA A 93 -0.20 10.94 -5.15
C ALA A 93 0.38 10.28 -6.42
N ILE A 94 1.33 9.34 -6.27
CA ILE A 94 1.90 8.59 -7.39
C ILE A 94 0.82 7.80 -8.12
N ILE A 95 0.00 7.03 -7.39
CA ILE A 95 -1.10 6.25 -7.97
C ILE A 95 -2.13 7.16 -8.64
N GLY A 96 -2.45 8.31 -8.01
CA GLY A 96 -3.37 9.30 -8.55
C GLY A 96 -2.86 9.93 -9.85
N MET A 97 -1.60 10.35 -9.90
CA MET A 97 -0.96 10.85 -11.12
C MET A 97 -0.96 9.78 -12.22
N TRP A 98 -0.64 8.54 -11.85
CA TRP A 98 -0.65 7.42 -12.79
C TRP A 98 -2.04 7.19 -13.39
N MET A 99 -3.10 7.34 -12.59
CA MET A 99 -4.49 7.19 -13.04
C MET A 99 -4.97 8.34 -13.94
N LEU A 100 -4.36 9.53 -13.83
CA LEU A 100 -4.61 10.65 -14.74
C LEU A 100 -3.96 10.43 -16.11
N VAL A 101 -2.77 9.83 -16.14
CA VAL A 101 -2.07 9.47 -17.38
C VAL A 101 -2.73 8.26 -18.05
N GLU A 102 -3.09 7.25 -17.25
CA GLU A 102 -3.75 6.03 -17.71
C GLU A 102 -5.17 5.93 -17.18
N THR A 103 -6.15 6.30 -18.01
CA THR A 103 -7.56 6.05 -17.69
C THR A 103 -7.79 4.55 -17.47
N PRO A 104 -8.25 4.13 -16.27
CA PRO A 104 -8.60 2.75 -16.02
C PRO A 104 -9.75 2.37 -16.95
N GLY A 105 -9.63 1.25 -17.63
CA GLY A 105 -10.63 0.73 -18.55
C GLY A 105 -10.74 -0.78 -18.43
N THR A 106 -11.74 -1.36 -19.09
CA THR A 106 -11.86 -2.81 -19.24
C THR A 106 -11.46 -3.20 -20.66
N ARG A 107 -10.80 -4.34 -20.82
CA ARG A 107 -10.47 -4.93 -22.12
C ARG A 107 -11.00 -6.35 -22.18
N TYR A 108 -11.66 -6.67 -23.29
CA TYR A 108 -12.05 -8.04 -23.60
C TYR A 108 -10.81 -8.78 -24.13
N HIS A 109 -10.40 -9.81 -23.42
CA HIS A 109 -9.32 -10.71 -23.80
C HIS A 109 -9.93 -11.97 -24.39
N HIS A 110 -9.53 -12.31 -25.61
CA HIS A 110 -10.03 -13.47 -26.35
C HIS A 110 -8.93 -14.55 -26.42
N PRO A 111 -8.80 -15.43 -25.40
CA PRO A 111 -7.79 -16.50 -25.44
C PRO A 111 -8.11 -17.59 -26.47
N SER A 112 -9.38 -17.78 -26.84
CA SER A 112 -9.84 -18.74 -27.85
C SER A 112 -11.12 -18.23 -28.53
N ARG A 113 -11.54 -18.83 -29.66
CA ARG A 113 -12.78 -18.45 -30.37
C ARG A 113 -14.06 -18.68 -29.57
N SER A 114 -14.00 -19.51 -28.53
CA SER A 114 -15.16 -19.89 -27.70
C SER A 114 -15.18 -19.22 -26.32
N GLU A 115 -14.15 -18.46 -25.96
CA GLU A 115 -14.00 -17.90 -24.61
C GLU A 115 -13.68 -16.41 -24.67
N VAL A 116 -14.39 -15.62 -23.85
CA VAL A 116 -14.18 -14.18 -23.71
C VAL A 116 -13.96 -13.87 -22.24
N ILE A 117 -12.75 -13.44 -21.89
CA ILE A 117 -12.41 -13.04 -20.53
C ILE A 117 -12.40 -11.52 -20.47
N LEU A 118 -13.25 -10.94 -19.62
CA LEU A 118 -13.18 -9.52 -19.32
C LEU A 118 -12.04 -9.29 -18.32
N LYS A 119 -11.02 -8.52 -18.70
CA LYS A 119 -9.89 -8.17 -17.83
C LYS A 119 -9.81 -6.64 -17.64
N CYS A 120 -9.20 -6.21 -16.55
CA CYS A 120 -8.85 -4.81 -16.37
C CYS A 120 -7.74 -4.42 -17.36
N LYS A 121 -7.85 -3.24 -17.97
CA LYS A 121 -6.80 -2.65 -18.81
C LYS A 121 -5.68 -2.17 -17.89
N LEU A 122 -4.68 -3.03 -17.73
CA LEU A 122 -3.44 -2.74 -17.01
C LEU A 122 -2.31 -2.73 -18.04
N GLU A 123 -1.44 -1.73 -18.03
CA GLU A 123 -0.23 -1.75 -18.83
C GLU A 123 0.78 -2.72 -18.19
N ASP A 124 1.26 -3.69 -18.97
CA ASP A 124 2.13 -4.80 -18.53
C ASP A 124 3.40 -4.32 -17.78
N SER A 125 3.81 -3.07 -17.99
CA SER A 125 4.93 -2.42 -17.29
C SER A 125 4.70 -2.20 -15.79
N THR A 126 3.44 -2.11 -15.33
CA THR A 126 3.14 -1.92 -13.89
C THR A 126 3.31 -3.21 -13.08
N PHE A 127 3.07 -4.38 -13.70
CA PHE A 127 3.18 -5.67 -13.02
C PHE A 127 4.66 -6.07 -12.79
N LEU A 128 5.56 -5.66 -13.69
CA LEU A 128 7.01 -5.92 -13.58
C LEU A 128 7.73 -5.04 -12.55
N VAL A 129 7.14 -3.93 -12.11
CA VAL A 129 7.73 -3.04 -11.08
C VAL A 129 7.27 -3.41 -9.67
N SER A 130 6.21 -4.22 -9.54
CA SER A 130 5.63 -4.62 -8.24
C SER A 130 5.94 -6.07 -7.83
N GLN A 131 6.80 -6.79 -8.57
CA GLN A 131 7.33 -8.11 -8.18
C GLN A 131 8.79 -8.00 -7.75
#